data_AF-A0A2U1F3S6-F1
#
_entry.id   AF-A0A2U1F3S6-F1
#
_cell.length_a   1.000
_cell.length_b   1.000
_cell.length_c   1.000
_cell.angle_alpha   90.00
_cell.angle_beta   90.00
_cell.angle_gamma   90.00
#
_symmetry.space_group_name_H-M   'P 1'
#
loop_
_entity.id
_entity.type
_entity.pdbx_description
1 polymer ?
#
loop_
_entity_poly.entity_id
_entity_poly.type
_entity_poly.pdbx_seq_one_letter_code
_entity_poly.pdbx_strand_id
1 'polypeptide(L)'
;MGKWSSCCKVGQKKGVEACPIAYEINRVLDDARNRALQIAFVSEKEGVSYSVLNDRLLSDVELSQIIGRKRASQCAIDWIDEHIENRRVTEPTKKQMRMTAEKMRRFDKVRGSVTTWGGIDYQYYDAFVSFLLQEGLSQNTVFDKHVKNLKTFLRAAEQMKIDVPNDYKVGLFKRKRTEVDSVYLTDAELDKIAAIDSSEPIHYH
;
A
#
# COMPACT_ATOMS: atom_id res chain seq x y z
N MET A 1 37.15 -32.95 -37.67
CA MET A 1 35.70 -32.73 -37.87
C MET A 1 34.98 -33.48 -36.76
N GLY A 2 34.12 -32.95 -35.90
CA GLY A 2 33.59 -31.61 -35.62
C GLY A 2 32.84 -31.69 -34.28
N LYS A 3 32.89 -30.62 -33.48
CA LYS A 3 32.23 -30.45 -32.18
C LYS A 3 30.70 -30.45 -32.30
N TRP A 4 29.97 -31.13 -31.40
CA TRP A 4 28.63 -30.77 -30.89
C TRP A 4 28.52 -31.35 -29.45
N SER A 5 28.87 -30.60 -28.40
CA SER A 5 28.11 -29.57 -27.68
C SER A 5 27.14 -30.12 -26.63
N SER A 6 27.56 -29.97 -25.38
CA SER A 6 26.84 -30.10 -24.10
C SER A 6 25.50 -29.36 -24.09
N CYS A 7 24.49 -29.98 -23.47
CA CYS A 7 23.34 -29.25 -22.94
C CYS A 7 22.82 -29.92 -21.65
N CYS A 8 23.67 -30.00 -20.62
CA CYS A 8 23.16 -30.07 -19.25
C CYS A 8 22.64 -28.67 -18.90
N LYS A 9 21.35 -28.42 -19.12
CA LYS A 9 20.70 -27.20 -18.61
C LYS A 9 20.70 -27.27 -17.09
N VAL A 10 21.64 -26.54 -16.50
CA VAL A 10 21.62 -26.14 -15.09
C VAL A 10 20.26 -25.49 -14.85
N GLY A 11 19.44 -26.10 -13.99
CA GLY A 11 18.22 -25.50 -13.51
C GLY A 11 18.56 -24.18 -12.85
N GLN A 12 18.23 -23.07 -13.53
CA GLN A 12 18.23 -21.75 -12.92
C GLN A 12 17.25 -21.81 -11.75
N LYS A 13 17.77 -21.91 -10.52
CA LYS A 13 17.02 -21.49 -9.34
C LYS A 13 16.70 -20.03 -9.59
N LYS A 14 15.46 -19.73 -9.97
CA LYS A 14 14.94 -18.36 -9.97
C LYS A 14 15.22 -17.84 -8.57
N GLY A 15 16.20 -16.94 -8.46
CA GLY A 15 16.47 -16.25 -7.20
C GLY A 15 15.16 -15.62 -6.79
N VAL A 16 14.61 -16.06 -5.66
CA VAL A 16 13.49 -15.38 -5.03
C VAL A 16 14.05 -14.01 -4.68
N GLU A 17 13.69 -12.98 -5.44
CA GLU A 17 14.08 -11.61 -5.13
C GLU A 17 13.63 -11.34 -3.69
N ALA A 18 14.60 -10.96 -2.86
CA ALA A 18 14.34 -10.71 -1.45
C ALA A 18 13.25 -9.64 -1.36
N CYS A 19 12.20 -9.93 -0.58
CA CYS A 19 11.21 -8.93 -0.22
C CYS A 19 11.97 -7.67 0.26
N PRO A 20 11.62 -6.45 -0.18
CA PRO A 20 12.31 -5.22 0.25
C PRO A 20 12.33 -5.04 1.77
N ILE A 21 11.38 -5.66 2.46
CA ILE A 21 11.25 -5.68 3.93
C ILE A 21 12.13 -6.78 4.54
N ALA A 22 12.66 -7.72 3.77
CA ALA A 22 13.46 -8.84 4.29
C ALA A 22 14.70 -8.35 5.05
N TYR A 23 15.35 -7.29 4.58
CA TYR A 23 16.46 -6.67 5.32
C TYR A 23 16.02 -6.16 6.70
N GLU A 24 14.87 -5.48 6.76
CA GLU A 24 14.36 -4.92 8.02
C GLU A 24 13.82 -6.00 8.96
N ILE A 25 13.17 -7.03 8.42
CA ILE A 25 12.74 -8.22 9.17
C ILE A 25 13.96 -8.92 9.76
N ASN A 26 15.00 -9.14 8.95
CA ASN A 26 16.23 -9.77 9.41
C ASN A 26 16.90 -8.91 10.48
N ARG A 27 16.93 -7.59 10.34
CA ARG A 27 17.46 -6.70 11.38
C ARG A 27 16.69 -6.81 12.70
N VAL A 28 15.35 -6.82 12.68
CA VAL A 28 14.55 -6.96 13.91
C VAL A 28 14.71 -8.35 14.54
N LEU A 29 14.81 -9.40 13.70
CA LEU A 29 15.10 -10.75 14.17
C LEU A 29 16.49 -10.82 14.80
N ASP A 30 17.48 -10.15 14.21
CA ASP A 30 18.83 -10.08 14.74
C ASP A 30 18.87 -9.30 16.07
N ASP A 31 18.18 -8.17 16.17
CA ASP A 31 18.06 -7.39 17.41
C ASP A 31 17.41 -8.21 18.53
N ALA A 32 16.29 -8.88 18.24
CA ALA A 32 15.59 -9.74 19.20
C ALA A 32 16.47 -10.92 19.63
N ARG A 33 17.16 -11.54 18.68
CA ARG A 33 18.10 -12.63 18.92
C ARG A 33 19.25 -12.17 19.81
N ASN A 34 19.87 -11.04 19.51
CA ASN A 34 21.00 -10.51 20.27
C ASN A 34 20.60 -10.20 21.71
N ARG A 35 19.42 -9.60 21.93
CA ARG A 35 18.91 -9.33 23.27
C ARG A 35 18.62 -10.62 24.04
N ALA A 36 17.93 -11.58 23.42
CA ALA A 36 17.66 -12.88 24.04
C ALA A 36 18.95 -13.64 24.40
N LEU A 37 19.97 -13.60 23.53
CA LEU A 37 21.28 -14.19 23.80
C LEU A 37 21.99 -13.52 24.98
N GLN A 38 21.90 -12.20 25.10
CA GLN A 38 22.48 -11.48 26.23
C GLN A 38 21.84 -11.88 27.56
N ILE A 39 20.50 -12.00 27.59
CA ILE A 39 19.76 -12.45 28.77
C ILE A 39 20.16 -13.90 29.13
N ALA A 40 20.25 -14.78 28.13
CA ALA A 40 20.66 -16.17 28.32
C ALA A 40 22.09 -16.29 28.86
N PHE A 41 23.03 -15.52 28.30
CA PHE A 41 24.44 -15.52 28.72
C PHE A 41 24.61 -15.05 30.18
N VAL A 42 23.95 -13.96 30.56
CA VAL A 42 23.98 -13.46 31.95
C VAL A 42 23.41 -14.51 32.90
N SER A 43 22.30 -15.14 32.51
CA SER A 43 21.62 -16.17 33.30
C SER A 43 22.49 -17.43 33.47
N GLU A 44 23.21 -17.84 32.44
CA GLU A 44 24.18 -18.95 32.51
C GLU A 44 25.35 -18.62 33.42
N LYS A 45 25.92 -17.40 33.31
CA LYS A 45 27.00 -16.94 34.18
C LYS A 45 26.61 -16.90 35.66
N GLU A 46 25.36 -16.55 35.93
CA GLU A 46 24.79 -16.52 37.29
C GLU A 46 24.33 -17.90 37.77
N GLY A 47 24.37 -18.93 36.92
CA GLY A 47 23.95 -20.29 37.25
C GLY A 47 22.47 -20.41 37.59
N VAL A 48 21.61 -19.54 37.03
CA VAL A 48 20.19 -19.53 37.36
C VAL A 48 19.44 -20.71 36.73
N SER A 49 18.33 -21.11 37.36
CA SER A 49 17.49 -22.16 36.82
C SER A 49 16.76 -21.73 35.55
N TYR A 50 16.31 -22.71 34.77
CA TYR A 50 15.51 -22.48 33.57
C TYR A 50 14.24 -21.65 33.83
N SER A 51 13.58 -21.84 34.98
CA SER A 51 12.37 -21.08 35.33
C SER A 51 12.66 -19.58 35.49
N VAL A 52 13.81 -19.23 36.06
CA VAL A 52 14.25 -17.84 36.24
C VAL A 52 14.68 -17.24 34.90
N LEU A 53 15.35 -18.00 34.03
CA LEU A 53 15.64 -17.56 32.66
C LEU A 53 14.35 -17.26 31.89
N ASN A 54 13.36 -18.15 31.98
CA ASN A 54 12.09 -17.98 31.29
C ASN A 54 11.35 -16.72 31.79
N ASP A 55 11.34 -16.48 33.10
CA ASP A 55 10.77 -15.26 33.69
C ASP A 55 11.49 -14.00 33.20
N ARG A 56 12.84 -14.01 33.15
CA ARG A 56 13.64 -12.91 32.63
C ARG A 56 13.35 -12.61 31.16
N LEU A 57 13.23 -13.64 30.32
CA LEU A 57 12.90 -13.45 28.90
C LEU A 57 11.50 -12.86 28.71
N LEU A 58 10.52 -13.31 29.50
CA LEU A 58 9.12 -12.85 29.40
C LEU A 58 8.90 -11.47 30.01
N SER A 59 9.69 -11.09 31.01
CA SER A 59 9.60 -9.79 31.69
C SER A 59 10.54 -8.72 31.11
N ASP A 60 11.48 -9.09 30.22
CA ASP A 60 12.44 -8.15 29.66
C ASP A 60 11.74 -7.09 28.81
N VAL A 61 11.85 -5.83 29.26
CA VAL A 61 11.17 -4.69 28.65
C VAL A 61 11.72 -4.40 27.26
N GLU A 62 13.03 -4.52 27.06
CA GLU A 62 13.68 -4.24 25.77
C GLU A 62 13.30 -5.30 24.73
N LEU A 63 13.39 -6.59 25.08
CA LEU A 63 12.94 -7.69 24.25
C LEU A 63 11.44 -7.59 23.96
N SER A 64 10.63 -7.25 24.96
CA SER A 64 9.19 -7.00 24.80
C SER A 64 8.91 -5.77 23.92
N GLN A 65 9.78 -4.77 23.90
CA GLN A 65 9.67 -3.62 22.99
C GLN A 65 10.15 -3.97 21.58
N ILE A 66 11.15 -4.83 21.40
CA ILE A 66 11.62 -5.30 20.09
C ILE A 66 10.56 -6.21 19.46
N ILE A 67 10.00 -7.15 20.23
CA ILE A 67 8.94 -8.08 19.82
C ILE A 67 7.59 -7.36 19.73
N GLY A 68 7.29 -6.54 20.72
CA GLY A 68 6.06 -5.74 20.87
C GLY A 68 6.14 -4.37 20.20
N ARG A 69 7.16 -4.11 19.37
CA ARG A 69 7.09 -3.15 18.25
C ARG A 69 5.97 -3.63 17.34
N LYS A 70 4.73 -3.44 17.78
CA LYS A 70 3.54 -3.47 16.94
C LYS A 70 3.82 -2.38 15.93
N ARG A 71 4.19 -2.78 14.71
CA ARG A 71 4.74 -1.94 13.62
C ARG A 71 4.29 -0.48 13.72
N ALA A 72 4.98 0.32 14.51
CA ALA A 72 4.77 1.75 14.47
C ALA A 72 5.54 2.16 13.21
N SER A 73 4.78 2.29 12.11
CA SER A 73 5.08 3.25 11.05
C SER A 73 6.42 3.13 10.33
N GLN A 74 6.64 2.04 9.60
CA GLN A 74 7.38 2.16 8.32
C GLN A 74 6.46 1.86 7.13
N CYS A 75 5.56 0.88 7.22
CA CYS A 75 4.51 0.65 6.21
C CYS A 75 3.36 1.64 6.42
N ALA A 76 3.26 2.67 5.56
CA ALA A 76 2.17 3.64 5.61
C ALA A 76 0.79 2.97 5.40
N ILE A 77 0.74 1.89 4.63
CA ILE A 77 -0.50 1.19 4.30
C ILE A 77 -1.09 0.46 5.51
N ASP A 78 -0.27 -0.17 6.35
CA ASP A 78 -0.74 -0.85 7.57
C ASP A 78 -1.41 0.16 8.52
N TRP A 79 -0.79 1.33 8.68
CA TRP A 79 -1.38 2.43 9.45
C TRP A 79 -2.69 2.92 8.81
N ILE A 80 -2.76 3.01 7.48
CA ILE A 80 -3.96 3.43 6.77
C ILE A 80 -5.14 2.48 7.06
N ASP A 81 -4.91 1.17 7.08
CA ASP A 81 -5.98 0.21 7.40
C ASP A 81 -6.51 0.41 8.81
N GLU A 82 -5.63 0.49 9.81
CA GLU A 82 -6.03 0.76 11.20
C GLU A 82 -6.77 2.10 11.32
N HIS A 83 -6.30 3.12 10.63
CA HIS A 83 -6.94 4.43 10.60
C HIS A 83 -8.33 4.41 9.95
N ILE A 84 -8.52 3.62 8.89
CA ILE A 84 -9.83 3.47 8.23
C ILE A 84 -10.84 2.81 9.17
N GLU A 85 -10.44 1.76 9.89
CA GLU A 85 -11.35 1.04 10.78
C GLU A 85 -11.81 1.92 11.95
N ASN A 86 -10.88 2.71 12.51
CA ASN A 86 -11.15 3.60 13.64
C ASN A 86 -11.87 4.91 13.27
N ARG A 87 -12.03 5.21 11.97
CA ARG A 87 -12.71 6.43 11.51
C ARG A 87 -14.21 6.36 11.72
N ARG A 88 -14.77 7.44 12.25
CA ARG A 88 -16.23 7.67 12.36
C ARG A 88 -16.82 8.16 11.04
N VAL A 89 -16.83 7.29 10.02
CA VAL A 89 -17.45 7.53 8.71
C VAL A 89 -18.34 6.36 8.33
N THR A 90 -19.21 6.57 7.34
CA THR A 90 -20.11 5.50 6.85
C THR A 90 -19.32 4.35 6.22
N GLU A 91 -19.85 3.12 6.33
CA GLU A 91 -19.19 1.93 5.76
C GLU A 91 -18.93 2.01 4.24
N PRO A 92 -19.80 2.60 3.40
CA PRO A 92 -19.47 2.85 2.00
C PRO A 92 -18.21 3.70 1.83
N THR A 93 -18.01 4.70 2.69
CA THR A 93 -16.81 5.54 2.68
C THR A 93 -15.59 4.72 3.09
N LYS A 94 -15.68 3.91 4.16
CA LYS A 94 -14.58 3.01 4.55
C LYS A 94 -14.23 2.04 3.43
N LYS A 95 -15.23 1.43 2.78
CA LYS A 95 -15.02 0.55 1.62
C LYS A 95 -14.26 1.25 0.49
N GLN A 96 -14.61 2.50 0.16
CA GLN A 96 -13.88 3.27 -0.85
C GLN A 96 -12.42 3.56 -0.44
N MET A 97 -12.17 3.81 0.84
CA MET A 97 -10.81 4.01 1.38
C MET A 97 -10.00 2.70 1.34
N ARG A 98 -10.59 1.56 1.77
CA ARG A 98 -9.98 0.22 1.70
C ARG A 98 -9.57 -0.15 0.28
N MET A 99 -10.44 0.13 -0.71
CA MET A 99 -10.10 -0.07 -2.13
C MET A 99 -8.86 0.74 -2.56
N THR A 100 -8.65 1.93 -1.99
CA THR A 100 -7.45 2.73 -2.30
C THR A 100 -6.21 2.12 -1.66
N ALA A 101 -6.30 1.69 -0.39
CA ALA A 101 -5.21 0.99 0.29
C ALA A 101 -4.83 -0.32 -0.43
N GLU A 102 -5.80 -1.07 -0.94
CA GLU A 102 -5.55 -2.25 -1.76
C GLU A 102 -4.80 -1.93 -3.06
N LYS A 103 -5.18 -0.85 -3.75
CA LYS A 103 -4.45 -0.39 -4.94
C LYS A 103 -3.03 0.05 -4.60
N MET A 104 -2.81 0.70 -3.46
CA MET A 104 -1.46 1.02 -2.97
C MET A 104 -0.63 -0.25 -2.70
N ARG A 105 -1.21 -1.29 -2.10
CA ARG A 105 -0.50 -2.58 -1.93
C ARG A 105 -0.13 -3.24 -3.24
N ARG A 106 -1.02 -3.19 -4.23
CA ARG A 106 -0.71 -3.71 -5.56
C ARG A 106 0.39 -2.92 -6.23
N PHE A 107 0.40 -1.61 -6.07
CA PHE A 107 1.48 -0.75 -6.53
C PHE A 107 2.81 -1.10 -5.86
N ASP A 108 2.85 -1.30 -4.53
CA ASP A 108 4.04 -1.75 -3.79
C ASP A 108 4.59 -3.08 -4.33
N LYS A 109 3.70 -4.02 -4.68
CA LYS A 109 4.09 -5.30 -5.30
C LYS A 109 4.72 -5.11 -6.68
N VAL A 110 4.17 -4.23 -7.52
CA VAL A 110 4.67 -3.99 -8.89
C VAL A 110 6.02 -3.28 -8.86
N ARG A 111 6.18 -2.30 -7.98
CA ARG A 111 7.42 -1.52 -7.88
C ARG A 111 8.51 -2.20 -7.04
N GLY A 112 8.18 -3.30 -6.35
CA GLY A 112 9.10 -4.00 -5.45
C GLY A 112 9.63 -3.10 -4.32
N SER A 113 8.77 -2.26 -3.73
CA SER A 113 9.17 -1.37 -2.62
C SER A 113 7.96 -0.98 -1.78
N VAL A 114 8.14 -0.89 -0.47
CA VAL A 114 7.08 -0.53 0.49
C VAL A 114 6.82 0.96 0.49
N THR A 115 5.54 1.33 0.52
CA THR A 115 5.14 2.71 0.77
C THR A 115 5.43 3.10 2.22
N THR A 116 6.34 4.06 2.39
CA THR A 116 6.59 4.75 3.66
C THR A 116 6.03 6.17 3.60
N TRP A 117 5.72 6.80 4.74
CA TRP A 117 5.13 8.15 4.75
C TRP A 117 6.02 9.20 4.07
N GLY A 118 7.31 9.22 4.39
CA GLY A 118 8.30 10.10 3.74
C GLY A 118 8.53 9.81 2.26
N GLY A 119 8.15 8.61 1.78
CA GLY A 119 8.28 8.22 0.38
C GLY A 119 7.08 8.55 -0.50
N ILE A 120 6.02 9.20 0.03
CA ILE A 120 4.84 9.63 -0.75
C ILE A 120 5.05 11.05 -1.28
N ASP A 121 6.12 11.25 -2.04
CA ASP A 121 6.46 12.51 -2.70
C ASP A 121 5.78 12.63 -4.09
N TYR A 122 6.18 13.63 -4.88
CA TYR A 122 5.66 13.78 -6.25
C TYR A 122 5.98 12.59 -7.16
N GLN A 123 7.15 11.96 -7.03
CA GLN A 123 7.56 10.83 -7.87
C GLN A 123 6.70 9.60 -7.57
N TYR A 124 6.45 9.32 -6.30
CA TYR A 124 5.49 8.29 -5.89
C TYR A 124 4.11 8.56 -6.48
N TYR A 125 3.63 9.79 -6.35
CA TYR A 125 2.32 10.19 -6.86
C TYR A 125 2.18 9.99 -8.37
N ASP A 126 3.13 10.49 -9.17
CA ASP A 126 3.06 10.41 -10.64
C ASP A 126 3.15 8.94 -11.12
N ALA A 127 4.00 8.14 -10.47
CA ALA A 127 4.09 6.71 -10.74
C ALA A 127 2.81 5.95 -10.32
N PHE A 128 2.23 6.28 -9.17
CA PHE A 128 0.99 5.66 -8.71
C PHE A 128 -0.20 6.00 -9.61
N VAL A 129 -0.34 7.25 -10.04
CA VAL A 129 -1.37 7.67 -11.00
C VAL A 129 -1.20 6.93 -12.33
N SER A 130 0.03 6.84 -12.83
CA SER A 130 0.35 6.10 -14.06
C SER A 130 -0.03 4.62 -13.95
N PHE A 131 0.31 3.98 -12.84
CA PHE A 131 -0.09 2.60 -12.53
C PHE A 131 -1.61 2.42 -12.55
N LEU A 132 -2.37 3.33 -11.91
CA LEU A 132 -3.83 3.22 -11.89
C LEU A 132 -4.47 3.38 -13.27
N LEU A 133 -3.92 4.27 -14.11
CA LEU A 133 -4.40 4.44 -15.48
C LEU A 133 -4.07 3.22 -16.35
N GLN A 134 -2.88 2.62 -16.19
CA GLN A 134 -2.48 1.38 -16.87
C GLN A 134 -3.36 0.18 -16.46
N GLU A 135 -3.88 0.20 -15.23
CA GLU A 135 -4.88 -0.75 -14.73
C GLU A 135 -6.28 -0.55 -15.34
N GLY A 136 -6.45 0.40 -16.26
CA GLY A 136 -7.70 0.66 -16.97
C GLY A 136 -8.71 1.51 -16.17
N LEU A 137 -8.30 2.17 -15.09
CA LEU A 137 -9.21 3.07 -14.37
C LEU A 137 -9.38 4.38 -15.14
N SER A 138 -10.62 4.88 -15.18
CA SER A 138 -10.90 6.20 -15.75
C SER A 138 -10.19 7.32 -14.98
N GLN A 139 -9.85 8.42 -15.66
CA GLN A 139 -9.27 9.60 -15.00
C GLN A 139 -10.12 10.08 -13.82
N ASN A 140 -11.46 10.08 -13.96
CA ASN A 140 -12.35 10.47 -12.88
C ASN A 140 -12.21 9.55 -11.67
N THR A 141 -12.17 8.23 -11.87
CA THR A 141 -11.92 7.28 -10.78
C THR A 141 -10.55 7.48 -10.13
N VAL A 142 -9.51 7.71 -10.93
CA VAL A 142 -8.15 7.94 -10.40
C VAL A 142 -8.09 9.22 -9.56
N PHE A 143 -8.49 10.35 -10.12
CA PHE A 143 -8.32 11.65 -9.45
C PHE A 143 -9.36 11.91 -8.37
N ASP A 144 -10.63 11.61 -8.63
CA ASP A 144 -11.73 12.02 -7.76
C ASP A 144 -11.91 11.06 -6.57
N LYS A 145 -11.41 9.83 -6.69
CA LYS A 145 -11.43 8.81 -5.63
C LYS A 145 -10.04 8.52 -5.08
N HIS A 146 -9.13 7.96 -5.88
CA HIS A 146 -7.87 7.41 -5.35
C HIS A 146 -6.88 8.50 -4.92
N VAL A 147 -6.66 9.52 -5.75
CA VAL A 147 -5.80 10.67 -5.39
C VAL A 147 -6.42 11.47 -4.23
N LYS A 148 -7.74 11.63 -4.22
CA LYS A 148 -8.46 12.27 -3.09
C LYS A 148 -8.25 11.52 -1.77
N ASN A 149 -8.35 10.20 -1.78
CA ASN A 149 -8.12 9.37 -0.60
C ASN A 149 -6.65 9.40 -0.17
N LEU A 150 -5.70 9.34 -1.11
CA LEU A 150 -4.27 9.48 -0.82
C LEU A 150 -3.97 10.79 -0.05
N LYS A 151 -4.52 11.92 -0.52
CA LYS A 151 -4.41 13.20 0.19
C LYS A 151 -5.06 13.16 1.58
N THR A 152 -6.20 12.47 1.71
CA THR A 152 -6.87 12.31 3.01
C THR A 152 -5.99 11.55 3.99
N PHE A 153 -5.30 10.50 3.54
CA PHE A 153 -4.37 9.73 4.37
C PHE A 153 -3.17 10.58 4.81
N LEU A 154 -2.55 11.32 3.89
CA LEU A 154 -1.42 12.22 4.20
C LEU A 154 -1.80 13.29 5.24
N ARG A 155 -2.99 13.91 5.09
CA ARG A 155 -3.50 14.87 6.07
C ARG A 155 -3.74 14.26 7.44
N ALA A 156 -4.26 13.03 7.48
CA ALA A 156 -4.52 12.33 8.73
C ALA A 156 -3.21 11.95 9.44
N ALA A 157 -2.19 11.52 8.69
CA ALA A 157 -0.86 11.25 9.22
C ALA A 157 -0.22 12.52 9.81
N GLU A 158 -0.31 13.64 9.10
CA GLU A 158 0.17 14.94 9.59
C GLU A 158 -0.53 15.39 10.88
N GLN A 159 -1.85 15.20 10.99
CA GLN A 159 -2.61 15.50 12.21
C GLN A 159 -2.11 14.70 13.42
N MET A 160 -1.60 13.48 13.17
CA MET A 160 -0.96 12.64 14.19
C MET A 160 0.54 12.89 14.34
N LYS A 161 1.07 13.99 13.78
CA LYS A 161 2.49 14.39 13.84
C LYS A 161 3.45 13.38 13.19
N ILE A 162 2.96 12.59 12.24
CA ILE A 162 3.78 11.74 11.38
C ILE A 162 4.36 12.62 10.26
N ASP A 163 5.67 12.49 10.02
CA ASP A 163 6.35 13.22 8.96
C ASP A 163 5.90 12.76 7.56
N VAL A 164 5.48 13.71 6.73
CA VAL A 164 4.96 13.48 5.37
C VAL A 164 5.48 14.57 4.42
N PRO A 165 5.72 14.25 3.14
CA PRO A 165 6.16 15.22 2.15
C PRO A 165 5.17 16.38 1.98
N ASN A 166 5.68 17.58 1.66
CA ASN A 166 4.84 18.77 1.45
C ASN A 166 4.24 18.86 0.03
N ASP A 167 4.66 18.01 -0.91
CA ASP A 167 4.26 17.99 -2.32
C ASP A 167 2.73 18.00 -2.52
N TYR A 168 2.00 17.27 -1.66
CA TYR A 168 0.55 17.19 -1.76
C TYR A 168 -0.17 18.51 -1.41
N LYS A 169 0.50 19.41 -0.66
CA LYS A 169 -0.02 20.73 -0.24
C LYS A 169 0.21 21.81 -1.28
N VAL A 170 1.37 21.79 -1.93
CA VAL A 170 1.75 22.77 -2.98
C VAL A 170 1.03 22.53 -4.31
N GLY A 171 0.05 21.62 -4.35
CA GLY A 171 -0.81 21.40 -5.51
C GLY A 171 -0.16 20.57 -6.61
N LEU A 172 0.93 19.86 -6.34
CA LEU A 172 1.55 18.94 -7.32
C LEU A 172 0.67 17.71 -7.57
N PHE A 173 -0.13 17.32 -6.58
CA PHE A 173 -1.04 16.17 -6.68
C PHE A 173 -2.34 16.60 -7.37
N LYS A 174 -2.30 16.96 -8.65
CA LYS A 174 -3.47 17.48 -9.39
C LYS A 174 -3.62 16.81 -10.76
N ARG A 175 -4.86 16.80 -11.24
CA ARG A 175 -5.18 16.37 -12.61
C ARG A 175 -4.38 17.22 -13.61
N LYS A 176 -3.59 16.57 -14.47
CA LYS A 176 -3.07 17.19 -15.69
C LYS A 176 -4.28 17.40 -16.60
N ARG A 177 -4.58 18.64 -16.99
CA ARG A 177 -5.78 18.97 -17.77
C ARG A 177 -5.60 18.40 -19.17
N THR A 178 -6.38 17.40 -19.53
CA THR A 178 -6.60 17.00 -20.93
C THR A 178 -7.88 17.72 -21.36
N GLU A 179 -7.86 18.39 -22.52
CA GLU A 179 -9.09 18.92 -23.11
C GLU A 179 -10.01 17.73 -23.39
N VAL A 180 -11.21 17.75 -22.77
CA VAL A 180 -12.23 16.73 -23.03
C VAL A 180 -13.20 17.37 -24.00
N ASP A 181 -13.26 16.86 -25.22
CA ASP A 181 -14.33 17.22 -26.14
C ASP A 181 -15.65 16.71 -25.55
N SER A 182 -16.40 17.61 -24.94
CA SER A 182 -17.78 17.34 -24.57
C SER A 182 -18.60 17.27 -25.86
N VAL A 183 -18.84 16.07 -26.37
CA VAL A 183 -19.80 15.84 -27.45
C VAL A 183 -21.20 16.03 -26.86
N TYR A 184 -21.81 17.19 -27.12
CA TYR A 184 -23.21 17.43 -26.82
C TYR A 184 -24.06 16.87 -27.95
N LEU A 185 -25.20 16.27 -27.61
CA LEU A 185 -26.23 15.96 -28.59
C LEU A 185 -26.75 17.27 -29.18
N THR A 186 -26.83 17.32 -30.50
CA THR A 186 -27.52 18.38 -31.23
C THR A 186 -29.03 18.20 -31.14
N ASP A 187 -29.80 19.27 -31.34
CA ASP A 187 -31.28 19.19 -31.36
C ASP A 187 -31.78 18.14 -32.37
N ALA A 188 -31.11 18.00 -33.51
CA ALA A 188 -31.43 17.00 -34.52
C ALA A 188 -31.15 15.54 -34.07
N GLU A 189 -30.20 15.31 -33.16
CA GLU A 189 -29.96 14.01 -32.55
C GLU A 189 -30.97 13.72 -31.44
N LEU A 190 -31.38 14.74 -30.68
CA LEU A 190 -32.45 14.66 -29.69
C LEU A 190 -33.79 14.29 -30.35
N ASP A 191 -34.13 14.93 -31.46
CA ASP A 191 -35.36 14.63 -32.22
C ASP A 191 -35.39 13.20 -32.75
N LYS A 192 -34.24 12.67 -33.19
CA LYS A 192 -34.13 11.27 -33.64
C LYS A 192 -34.35 10.28 -32.49
N ILE A 193 -33.83 10.58 -31.30
CA ILE A 193 -34.05 9.74 -30.11
C ILE A 193 -35.52 9.78 -29.69
N ALA A 194 -36.15 10.96 -29.69
CA ALA A 194 -37.56 11.12 -29.35
C ALA A 194 -38.50 10.36 -30.32
N ALA A 195 -38.18 10.35 -31.61
CA ALA A 195 -38.94 9.62 -32.62
C ALA A 195 -38.86 8.09 -32.46
N ILE A 196 -37.75 7.57 -31.92
CA ILE A 196 -37.55 6.13 -31.68
C ILE A 196 -38.33 5.64 -30.46
N ASP A 197 -38.46 6.45 -29.41
CA ASP A 197 -39.18 6.09 -28.18
C ASP A 197 -40.72 6.11 -28.35
N SER A 198 -41.21 6.60 -29.49
CA SER A 198 -42.64 6.78 -29.76
C SER A 198 -43.30 5.59 -30.46
N SER A 199 -42.59 4.48 -30.73
CA SER A 199 -43.07 3.41 -31.64
C SER A 199 -43.52 2.08 -31.01
N GLU A 200 -43.63 1.93 -29.68
CA GLU A 200 -44.25 0.73 -29.09
C GLU A 200 -45.19 1.06 -27.91
N PRO A 201 -46.51 0.82 -28.04
CA PRO A 201 -47.38 0.79 -26.86
C PRO A 201 -47.07 -0.47 -26.05
N ILE A 202 -46.69 -0.26 -24.80
CA ILE A 202 -46.50 -1.34 -23.81
C ILE A 202 -47.87 -1.98 -23.56
N HIS A 203 -48.15 -3.12 -24.21
CA HIS A 203 -49.34 -3.91 -23.96
C HIS A 203 -49.20 -4.61 -22.60
N TYR A 204 -49.91 -4.12 -21.58
CA TYR A 204 -50.15 -4.87 -20.36
C TYR A 204 -51.25 -5.92 -20.64
N HIS A 205 -50.90 -7.20 -20.51
CA HIS A 205 -51.84 -8.31 -20.36
C HIS A 205 -51.72 -8.89 -18.96
#